data_AF-A0A1L8ZDS4-F1
#
_entry.id   AF-A0A1L8ZDS4-F1
#
_cell.length_a   1.000
_cell.length_b   1.000
_cell.length_c   1.000
_cell.angle_alpha   90.00
_cell.angle_beta   90.00
_cell.angle_gamma   90.00
#
_symmetry.space_group_name_H-M   'P 1'
#
loop_
_entity.id
_entity.type
_entity.pdbx_description
1 polymer ?
#
loop_
_entity_poly.entity_id
_entity_poly.type
_entity_poly.pdbx_seq_one_letter_code
_entity_poly.pdbx_strand_id
1 'polypeptide(L)' 'VDSISKAFGTRHRAGLGISENSDAITIITSEETGSISITINAKLEYNLSLSEIRNKLNLELIE' A
#
# COMPACT_ATOMS: atom_id res chain seq x y z
N VAL A 1 4.81 -13.08 5.61
CA VAL A 1 4.70 -11.92 6.56
C VAL A 1 6.04 -11.49 7.16
N ASP A 2 7.05 -12.37 7.31
CA ASP A 2 8.39 -12.01 7.85
C ASP A 2 9.27 -11.13 6.92
N SER A 3 8.73 -10.63 5.81
CA SER A 3 9.46 -9.83 4.81
C SER A 3 9.18 -8.33 4.89
N ILE A 4 8.32 -7.89 5.81
CA ILE A 4 8.03 -6.46 6.03
C ILE A 4 9.02 -5.89 7.06
N SER A 5 9.61 -4.73 6.74
CA SER A 5 10.45 -4.00 7.70
C SER A 5 9.69 -3.76 9.01
N LYS A 6 10.39 -3.91 10.16
CA LYS A 6 9.84 -3.62 11.49
C LYS A 6 9.30 -2.19 11.64
N ALA A 7 9.71 -1.29 10.75
CA ALA A 7 9.23 0.09 10.69
C ALA A 7 7.75 0.21 10.28
N PHE A 8 7.14 -0.82 9.70
CA PHE A 8 5.76 -0.78 9.26
C PHE A 8 4.81 -1.28 10.35
N GLY A 9 3.84 -0.46 10.73
CA GLY A 9 2.80 -0.80 11.72
C GLY A 9 1.75 -1.80 11.24
N THR A 10 0.74 -2.03 12.07
CA THR A 10 -0.35 -3.01 11.81
C THR A 10 -1.17 -2.69 10.57
N ARG A 11 -1.47 -1.41 10.29
CA ARG A 11 -2.21 -0.99 9.08
C ARG A 11 -1.50 -1.40 7.79
N HIS A 12 -0.17 -1.23 7.74
CA HIS A 12 0.62 -1.64 6.59
C HIS A 12 0.62 -3.16 6.42
N ARG A 13 0.76 -3.92 7.53
CA ARG A 13 0.68 -5.38 7.49
C ARG A 13 -0.70 -5.88 7.05
N ALA A 14 -1.78 -5.25 7.50
CA ALA A 14 -3.14 -5.58 7.09
C ALA A 14 -3.35 -5.29 5.60
N GLY A 15 -2.90 -4.13 5.12
CA GLY A 15 -2.96 -3.77 3.70
C GLY A 15 -2.14 -4.69 2.80
N LEU A 16 -0.97 -5.16 3.28
CA LEU A 16 -0.20 -6.17 2.55
C LEU A 16 -0.95 -7.50 2.54
N GLY A 17 -1.44 -7.95 3.71
CA GLY A 17 -2.11 -9.24 3.84
C GLY A 17 -3.40 -9.35 3.01
N ILE A 18 -4.19 -8.27 2.90
CA ILE A 18 -5.38 -8.30 2.04
C ILE A 18 -5.00 -8.39 0.56
N SER A 19 -3.96 -7.66 0.13
CA SER A 19 -3.44 -7.68 -1.25
C SER A 19 -2.69 -8.99 -1.59
N GLU A 20 -2.22 -9.74 -0.59
CA GLU A 20 -1.68 -11.10 -0.79
C GLU A 20 -2.78 -12.14 -1.09
N ASN A 21 -4.01 -11.90 -0.61
CA ASN A 21 -5.12 -12.86 -0.69
C ASN A 21 -6.24 -12.40 -1.64
N SER A 22 -6.05 -11.30 -2.35
CA SER A 22 -7.03 -10.75 -3.30
C SER A 22 -6.36 -9.83 -4.31
N ASP A 23 -7.12 -9.44 -5.32
CA ASP A 23 -6.80 -8.37 -6.28
C ASP A 23 -7.02 -6.96 -5.71
N ALA A 24 -7.26 -6.84 -4.40
CA ALA A 24 -7.54 -5.56 -3.78
C ALA A 24 -6.33 -4.62 -3.81
N ILE A 25 -6.60 -3.38 -4.20
CA ILE A 25 -5.72 -2.22 -4.05
C ILE A 25 -6.00 -1.58 -2.70
N THR A 26 -4.99 -1.40 -1.85
CA THR A 26 -5.17 -0.76 -0.53
C THR A 26 -4.31 0.48 -0.42
N ILE A 27 -4.89 1.59 0.03
CA ILE A 27 -4.15 2.81 0.38
C ILE A 27 -4.03 2.89 1.89
N ILE A 28 -2.83 3.13 2.40
CA ILE A 28 -2.54 3.20 3.82
C ILE A 28 -1.92 4.55 4.15
N THR A 29 -2.50 5.26 5.11
CA THR A 29 -1.89 6.44 5.73
C THR A 29 -1.23 6.06 7.05
N SER A 30 0.03 6.46 7.23
CA SER A 30 0.77 6.30 8.48
C SER A 30 0.28 7.30 9.52
N GLU A 31 -0.10 6.85 10.71
CA GLU A 31 -0.46 7.75 11.82
C GLU A 31 0.76 8.43 12.45
N GLU A 32 1.93 7.81 12.31
CA GLU A 32 3.18 8.31 12.91
C GLU A 32 3.83 9.40 12.06
N THR A 33 3.79 9.22 10.73
CA THR A 33 4.56 10.05 9.79
C THR A 33 3.67 10.84 8.83
N GLY A 34 2.38 10.51 8.72
CA GLY A 34 1.48 11.05 7.70
C GLY A 34 1.79 10.60 6.27
N SER A 35 2.80 9.74 6.07
CA SER A 35 3.15 9.23 4.75
C SER A 35 2.04 8.32 4.22
N ILE A 36 1.88 8.34 2.89
CA ILE A 36 0.88 7.55 2.20
C ILE A 36 1.59 6.42 1.46
N SER A 37 1.04 5.22 1.58
CA SER A 37 1.53 4.00 0.98
C SER A 37 0.40 3.35 0.19
N ILE A 38 0.75 2.51 -0.77
CA ILE A 38 -0.22 1.68 -1.51
C ILE A 38 0.26 0.23 -1.51
N THR A 39 -0.69 -0.71 -1.42
CA THR A 39 -0.44 -2.14 -1.64
C THR A 39 -1.24 -2.65 -2.83
N ILE A 40 -0.54 -3.29 -3.76
CA ILE A 40 -1.09 -3.85 -5.00
C ILE A 40 -0.31 -5.12 -5.31
N ASN A 41 -1.00 -6.20 -5.69
CA ASN A 41 -0.37 -7.46 -6.09
C ASN A 41 0.70 -7.94 -5.08
N ALA A 42 0.36 -7.96 -3.79
CA ALA A 42 1.24 -8.34 -2.69
C ALA A 42 2.54 -7.50 -2.57
N LYS A 43 2.57 -6.27 -3.11
CA LYS A 43 3.71 -5.36 -2.99
C LYS A 43 3.32 -4.11 -2.23
N LEU A 44 4.15 -3.70 -1.28
CA LEU A 44 4.01 -2.45 -0.56
C LEU A 44 4.93 -1.38 -1.18
N GLU A 45 4.34 -0.28 -1.62
CA GLU A 45 5.06 0.92 -2.04
C GLU A 45 4.82 2.04 -1.03
N TYR A 46 5.91 2.60 -0.51
CA TYR A 46 5.92 3.46 0.66
C TYR A 46 6.23 4.92 0.31
N ASN A 47 5.62 5.84 1.05
CA ASN A 47 5.89 7.28 0.99
C ASN A 47 5.74 7.87 -0.42
N LEU A 48 4.60 7.55 -1.03
CA LEU A 48 4.20 8.06 -2.33
C LEU A 48 3.58 9.45 -2.21
N SER A 49 3.85 10.27 -3.21
CA SER A 49 3.12 11.51 -3.46
C SER A 49 1.70 11.22 -3.95
N LEU A 50 0.82 12.21 -3.80
CA LEU A 50 -0.56 12.13 -4.32
C LEU A 50 -0.59 11.88 -5.84
N SER A 51 0.37 12.46 -6.57
CA SER A 51 0.48 12.26 -8.02
C SER A 51 0.83 10.82 -8.38
N GLU A 52 1.76 10.20 -7.65
CA GLU A 52 2.14 8.79 -7.86
C GLU A 52 0.97 7.85 -7.55
N ILE A 53 0.25 8.09 -6.45
CA ILE A 53 -0.94 7.30 -6.10
C ILE A 53 -2.00 7.42 -7.19
N ARG A 54 -2.29 8.65 -7.64
CA ARG A 54 -3.28 8.88 -8.70
C ARG A 54 -2.90 8.16 -10.00
N ASN A 55 -1.63 8.23 -10.38
CA ASN A 55 -1.13 7.54 -11.56
C ASN A 55 -1.29 6.02 -11.44
N LYS A 56 -0.96 5.45 -10.28
CA LYS A 56 -1.14 4.01 -10.03
C LYS A 56 -2.61 3.60 -10.07
N LEU A 57 -3.50 4.35 -9.41
CA LEU A 57 -4.93 4.06 -9.45
C LEU A 57 -5.49 4.11 -10.89
N ASN A 58 -5.07 5.10 -11.68
CA ASN A 58 -5.50 5.18 -13.08
C ASN A 58 -4.99 4.00 -13.92
N LEU A 59 -3.79 3.51 -13.65
CA LEU A 59 -3.22 2.36 -14.36
C LEU A 59 -3.93 1.05 -13.99
N GLU A 60 -4.25 0.86 -12.71
CA GLU A 60 -4.77 -0.42 -12.21
C GLU A 60 -6.31 -0.52 -12.26
N LEU A 61 -7.04 0.61 -12.29
CA LEU A 61 -8.52 0.62 -12.29
C LEU A 61 -9.17 0.91 -13.65
N ILE A 62 -8.40 1.34 -14.66
CA ILE A 62 -8.92 1.73 -15.98
C ILE A 62 -8.54 0.67 -17.04
N GLU A 63 -8.34 -0.58 -16.62
CA GLU A 63 -8.32 -1.72 -17.55
C GLU A 63 -9.75 -2.19 -17.88
#